data_AF-A4BFA5-F1
#
_entry.id   AF-A4BFA5-F1
#
_cell.length_a   1.000
_cell.length_b   1.000
_cell.length_c   1.000
_cell.angle_alpha   90.00
_cell.angle_beta   90.00
_cell.angle_gamma   90.00
#
_symmetry.space_group_name_H-M   'P 1'
#
loop_
_entity.id
_entity.type
_entity.pdbx_description
1 polymer ?
#
loop_
_entity_poly.entity_id
_entity_poly.type
_entity_poly.pdbx_seq_one_letter_code
_entity_poly.pdbx_strand_id
1 'polypeptide(L)'
;MQNTIYIAEPIFSEKLQKFDGEASFPPIKKIGVTTDLPDRRERELLGTISPVKVSIVKAWTSLDARKVESMLHTILDNSRLDGEYFWDGNETLVDAVADFIEAYHPEAQEVGVSDEADVAAASEAVQKKNSQRIYTEVIPKLDELSVKYNVAKNGRGVKFKLGEYTLALWGRTAGRYTLTIWSRTKTTENALSDFEHSQELSANGAEDSNRRARIPMSNLQTIFESLTGYVSQHGA
;
A
#
# COMPACT_ATOMS: atom_id res chain seq x y z
N MET A 1 1.39 -25.57 -22.42
CA MET A 1 0.73 -24.59 -21.54
C MET A 1 1.82 -23.73 -20.96
N GLN A 2 1.69 -22.41 -21.08
CA GLN A 2 2.68 -21.45 -20.60
C GLN A 2 2.28 -21.06 -19.18
N ASN A 3 3.19 -21.25 -18.23
CA ASN A 3 2.90 -20.87 -16.85
C ASN A 3 2.87 -19.35 -16.75
N THR A 4 1.87 -18.82 -16.06
CA THR A 4 1.70 -17.40 -15.81
C THR A 4 1.97 -17.12 -14.35
N ILE A 5 2.83 -16.13 -14.06
CA ILE A 5 2.99 -15.60 -12.71
C ILE A 5 1.97 -14.48 -12.50
N TYR A 6 1.37 -14.41 -11.32
CA TYR A 6 0.39 -13.39 -11.00
C TYR A 6 0.56 -12.83 -9.60
N ILE A 7 0.11 -11.60 -9.42
CA ILE A 7 -0.07 -10.95 -8.14
C ILE A 7 -1.56 -10.77 -7.93
N ALA A 8 -2.06 -11.14 -6.75
CA ALA A 8 -3.47 -11.03 -6.41
C ALA A 8 -3.69 -10.39 -5.03
N GLU A 9 -4.83 -9.77 -4.87
CA GLU A 9 -5.29 -9.18 -3.61
C GLU A 9 -6.40 -10.04 -3.01
N PRO A 10 -6.36 -10.36 -1.71
CA PRO A 10 -7.47 -11.03 -1.07
C PRO A 10 -8.66 -10.08 -0.96
N ILE A 11 -9.83 -10.57 -1.33
CA ILE A 11 -11.09 -9.85 -1.23
C ILE A 11 -12.10 -10.72 -0.48
N PHE A 12 -13.02 -10.09 0.26
CA PHE A 12 -14.12 -10.82 0.88
C PHE A 12 -15.14 -11.21 -0.20
N SER A 13 -15.74 -12.39 -0.07
CA SER A 13 -16.89 -12.75 -0.91
C SER A 13 -18.02 -11.71 -0.78
N GLU A 14 -18.82 -11.52 -1.83
CA GLU A 14 -19.94 -10.56 -1.81
C GLU A 14 -20.90 -10.78 -0.63
N LYS A 15 -21.09 -12.03 -0.23
CA LYS A 15 -21.95 -12.37 0.91
C LYS A 15 -21.41 -11.73 2.19
N LEU A 16 -20.10 -11.79 2.42
CA LEU A 16 -19.47 -11.20 3.61
C LEU A 16 -19.37 -9.67 3.54
N GLN A 17 -19.09 -9.11 2.36
CA GLN A 17 -19.08 -7.66 2.18
C GLN A 17 -20.44 -7.02 2.48
N LYS A 18 -21.55 -7.75 2.24
CA LYS A 18 -22.91 -7.31 2.60
C LYS A 18 -23.18 -7.34 4.11
N PHE A 19 -22.47 -8.17 4.88
CA PHE A 19 -22.63 -8.26 6.34
C PHE A 19 -21.71 -7.30 7.10
N ASP A 20 -20.51 -7.04 6.57
CA ASP A 20 -19.56 -6.10 7.16
C ASP A 20 -18.83 -5.33 6.05
N GLY A 21 -19.37 -4.14 5.71
CA GLY A 21 -18.81 -3.25 4.69
C GLY A 21 -17.56 -2.47 5.15
N GLU A 22 -17.15 -2.66 6.41
CA GLU A 22 -15.92 -2.08 6.98
C GLU A 22 -14.79 -3.12 7.08
N ALA A 23 -15.13 -4.41 7.04
CA ALA A 23 -14.16 -5.49 6.94
C ALA A 23 -13.28 -5.32 5.70
N SER A 24 -11.99 -5.17 5.94
CA SER A 24 -10.96 -5.16 4.89
C SER A 24 -9.82 -6.07 5.29
N PHE A 25 -9.21 -6.71 4.30
CA PHE A 25 -8.01 -7.50 4.56
C PHE A 25 -6.86 -6.57 4.97
N PRO A 26 -5.96 -7.04 5.85
CA PRO A 26 -4.67 -6.38 6.01
C PRO A 26 -3.98 -6.23 4.64
N PRO A 27 -3.08 -5.25 4.46
CA PRO A 27 -2.42 -4.99 3.19
C PRO A 27 -1.46 -6.13 2.85
N ILE A 28 -2.01 -7.19 2.26
CA ILE A 28 -1.31 -8.40 1.87
C ILE A 28 -1.61 -8.68 0.40
N LYS A 29 -0.62 -9.25 -0.28
CA LYS A 29 -0.74 -9.70 -1.67
C LYS A 29 -0.36 -11.17 -1.73
N LYS A 30 -0.87 -11.85 -2.74
CA LYS A 30 -0.50 -13.22 -3.08
C LYS A 30 0.35 -13.19 -4.34
N ILE A 31 1.53 -13.81 -4.31
CA ILE A 31 2.32 -14.07 -5.53
C ILE A 31 2.20 -15.57 -5.81
N GLY A 32 1.61 -15.92 -6.95
CA GLY A 32 1.38 -17.32 -7.30
C GLY A 32 1.56 -17.60 -8.79
N VAL A 33 1.53 -18.89 -9.13
CA VAL A 33 1.65 -19.38 -10.51
C VAL A 33 0.39 -20.12 -10.91
N THR A 34 -0.04 -19.91 -12.16
CA THR A 34 -1.14 -20.63 -12.78
C THR A 34 -0.71 -21.25 -14.12
N THR A 35 -1.28 -22.42 -14.45
CA THR A 35 -1.06 -23.13 -15.71
C THR A 35 -2.03 -22.72 -16.82
N ASP A 36 -3.11 -22.02 -16.45
CA ASP A 36 -4.18 -21.53 -17.32
C ASP A 36 -4.16 -19.99 -17.40
N LEU A 37 -4.90 -19.41 -18.37
CA LEU A 37 -5.11 -17.97 -18.44
C LEU A 37 -5.57 -17.40 -17.08
N PRO A 38 -5.06 -16.24 -16.62
CA PRO A 38 -5.38 -15.64 -15.32
C PRO A 38 -6.88 -15.66 -15.00
N ASP A 39 -7.72 -15.31 -15.96
CA ASP A 39 -9.18 -15.24 -15.82
C ASP A 39 -9.83 -16.57 -15.43
N ARG A 40 -9.30 -17.69 -15.95
CA ARG A 40 -9.82 -19.03 -15.61
C ARG A 40 -9.47 -19.38 -14.16
N ARG A 41 -8.25 -19.03 -13.73
CA ARG A 41 -7.79 -19.25 -12.36
C ARG A 41 -8.55 -18.38 -11.37
N GLU A 42 -8.80 -17.12 -11.73
CA GLU A 42 -9.61 -16.20 -10.95
C GLU A 42 -11.04 -16.75 -10.78
N ARG A 43 -11.67 -17.24 -11.86
CA ARG A 43 -12.99 -17.88 -11.81
C ARG A 43 -13.04 -19.13 -10.91
N GLU A 44 -12.00 -19.95 -10.93
CA GLU A 44 -11.90 -21.13 -10.05
C GLU A 44 -11.77 -20.73 -8.58
N LEU A 45 -10.97 -19.71 -8.29
CA LEU A 45 -10.77 -19.21 -6.92
C LEU A 45 -12.03 -18.48 -6.41
N LEU A 46 -12.72 -17.74 -7.28
CA LEU A 46 -14.01 -17.10 -7.04
C LEU A 46 -15.17 -18.09 -6.89
N GLY A 47 -15.11 -19.28 -7.51
CA GLY A 47 -16.13 -20.32 -7.42
C GLY A 47 -16.17 -21.13 -6.11
N THR A 48 -15.15 -21.04 -5.27
CA THR A 48 -15.08 -21.82 -4.01
C THR A 48 -16.11 -21.36 -2.96
N ILE A 49 -16.47 -22.19 -1.97
CA ILE A 49 -17.32 -21.75 -0.83
C ILE A 49 -16.55 -20.84 0.14
N SER A 50 -15.24 -20.63 -0.11
CA SER A 50 -14.37 -19.84 0.75
C SER A 50 -14.90 -18.41 0.93
N PRO A 51 -14.99 -17.92 2.18
CA PRO A 51 -15.32 -16.53 2.48
C PRO A 51 -14.25 -15.54 1.96
N VAL A 52 -13.03 -16.04 1.78
CA VAL A 52 -11.87 -15.32 1.27
C VAL A 52 -11.65 -15.69 -0.19
N LYS A 53 -11.67 -14.67 -1.05
CA LYS A 53 -11.39 -14.76 -2.48
C LYS A 53 -10.09 -14.04 -2.79
N VAL A 54 -9.58 -14.20 -4.00
CA VAL A 54 -8.47 -13.40 -4.51
C VAL A 54 -8.86 -12.81 -5.84
N SER A 55 -8.45 -11.57 -6.08
CA SER A 55 -8.56 -10.91 -7.37
C SER A 55 -7.17 -10.63 -7.93
N ILE A 56 -6.95 -11.00 -9.19
CA ILE A 56 -5.65 -10.84 -9.82
C ILE A 56 -5.50 -9.38 -10.22
N VAL A 57 -4.41 -8.73 -9.80
CA VAL A 57 -4.13 -7.32 -10.11
C VAL A 57 -3.10 -7.16 -11.21
N LYS A 58 -2.21 -8.14 -11.37
CA LYS A 58 -1.21 -8.13 -12.44
C LYS A 58 -0.75 -9.54 -12.76
N ALA A 59 -0.46 -9.83 -14.03
CA ALA A 59 -0.04 -11.15 -14.46
C ALA A 59 0.93 -11.07 -15.65
N TRP A 60 1.89 -11.99 -15.70
CA TRP A 60 2.90 -12.06 -16.76
C TRP A 60 3.08 -13.48 -17.27
N THR A 61 3.11 -13.60 -18.61
CA THR A 61 3.46 -14.82 -19.34
C THR A 61 4.84 -14.68 -19.99
N SER A 62 5.26 -15.66 -20.77
CA SER A 62 6.52 -15.64 -21.52
C SER A 62 7.79 -15.64 -20.67
N LEU A 63 7.68 -16.08 -19.42
CA LEU A 63 8.79 -16.30 -18.49
C LEU A 63 8.66 -17.66 -17.77
N ASP A 64 9.74 -18.12 -17.13
CA ASP A 64 9.71 -19.31 -16.27
C ASP A 64 9.05 -18.99 -14.92
N ALA A 65 7.71 -19.01 -14.90
CA ALA A 65 6.93 -18.54 -13.75
C ALA A 65 7.27 -19.22 -12.42
N ARG A 66 7.60 -20.53 -12.42
CA ARG A 66 7.96 -21.25 -11.19
C ARG A 66 9.31 -20.81 -10.66
N LYS A 67 10.27 -20.58 -11.57
CA LYS A 67 11.60 -20.08 -11.20
C LYS A 67 11.50 -18.66 -10.67
N VAL A 68 10.75 -17.79 -11.35
CA VAL A 68 10.55 -16.39 -10.93
C VAL A 68 9.78 -16.31 -9.61
N GLU A 69 8.73 -17.10 -9.43
CA GLU A 69 8.02 -17.21 -8.14
C GLU A 69 8.97 -17.62 -7.02
N SER A 70 9.76 -18.69 -7.22
CA SER A 70 10.72 -19.16 -6.21
C SER A 70 11.75 -18.09 -5.87
N MET A 71 12.24 -17.35 -6.86
CA MET A 71 13.15 -16.22 -6.66
C MET A 71 12.48 -15.09 -5.87
N LEU A 72 11.27 -14.68 -6.25
CA LEU A 72 10.52 -13.64 -5.55
C LEU A 72 10.24 -14.05 -4.10
N HIS A 73 9.83 -15.29 -3.86
CA HIS A 73 9.62 -15.83 -2.51
C HIS A 73 10.90 -15.82 -1.67
N THR A 74 12.06 -16.04 -2.29
CA THR A 74 13.36 -16.00 -1.60
C THR A 74 13.81 -14.57 -1.31
N ILE A 75 13.67 -13.65 -2.27
CA ILE A 75 14.10 -12.25 -2.14
C ILE A 75 13.18 -11.49 -1.17
N LEU A 76 11.89 -11.81 -1.19
CA LEU A 76 10.84 -11.15 -0.41
C LEU A 76 10.53 -11.89 0.91
N ASP A 77 11.40 -12.81 1.34
CA ASP A 77 11.17 -13.66 2.52
C ASP A 77 10.88 -12.85 3.79
N ASN A 78 11.56 -11.70 3.96
CA ASN A 78 11.32 -10.78 5.08
C ASN A 78 9.92 -10.15 5.11
N SER A 79 9.20 -10.19 3.98
CA SER A 79 7.82 -9.73 3.86
C SER A 79 6.83 -10.88 3.72
N ARG A 80 7.31 -12.13 3.68
CA ARG A 80 6.48 -13.31 3.52
C ARG A 80 5.75 -13.60 4.84
N LEU A 81 4.46 -13.88 4.75
CA LEU A 81 3.62 -14.19 5.91
C LEU A 81 3.47 -15.70 6.06
N ASP A 82 2.69 -16.32 5.18
CA ASP A 82 2.49 -17.76 5.13
C ASP A 82 2.18 -18.19 3.70
N GLY A 83 2.72 -19.32 3.28
CA GLY A 83 2.58 -19.87 1.94
C GLY A 83 2.97 -18.87 0.84
N GLU A 84 1.99 -18.44 0.06
CA GLU A 84 2.15 -17.54 -1.11
C GLU A 84 1.80 -16.08 -0.79
N TYR A 85 1.57 -15.73 0.49
CA TYR A 85 1.16 -14.39 0.90
C TYR A 85 2.31 -13.54 1.43
N PHE A 86 2.30 -12.27 1.03
CA PHE A 86 3.30 -11.26 1.34
C PHE A 86 2.62 -10.04 1.94
N TRP A 87 3.24 -9.49 2.98
CA TRP A 87 2.90 -8.21 3.55
C TRP A 87 3.30 -7.08 2.60
N ASP A 88 2.33 -6.26 2.19
CA ASP A 88 2.50 -5.11 1.30
C ASP A 88 2.03 -3.82 1.99
N GLY A 89 2.53 -3.57 3.20
CA GLY A 89 2.12 -2.42 4.01
C GLY A 89 2.43 -1.04 3.41
N ASN A 90 3.26 -0.97 2.36
CA ASN A 90 3.56 0.28 1.64
C ASN A 90 2.77 0.42 0.33
N GLU A 91 2.03 -0.61 -0.10
CA GLU A 91 1.37 -0.71 -1.41
C GLU A 91 2.35 -0.54 -2.58
N THR A 92 3.54 -1.14 -2.45
CA THR A 92 4.60 -1.04 -3.45
C THR A 92 4.97 -2.39 -4.03
N LEU A 93 4.41 -3.50 -3.52
CA LEU A 93 4.82 -4.82 -3.95
C LEU A 93 4.48 -5.08 -5.42
N VAL A 94 3.31 -4.63 -5.88
CA VAL A 94 2.90 -4.78 -7.29
C VAL A 94 3.90 -4.07 -8.21
N ASP A 95 4.20 -2.81 -7.90
CA ASP A 95 5.14 -1.99 -8.68
C ASP A 95 6.57 -2.56 -8.61
N ALA A 96 7.03 -2.95 -7.42
CA ALA A 96 8.38 -3.51 -7.24
C ALA A 96 8.57 -4.84 -7.99
N VAL A 97 7.54 -5.69 -8.03
CA VAL A 97 7.59 -6.93 -8.81
C VAL A 97 7.48 -6.63 -10.30
N ALA A 98 6.68 -5.65 -10.71
CA ALA A 98 6.61 -5.22 -12.11
C ALA A 98 7.96 -4.68 -12.60
N ASP A 99 8.57 -3.76 -11.85
CA ASP A 99 9.89 -3.20 -12.14
C ASP A 99 10.96 -4.31 -12.20
N PHE A 100 10.89 -5.29 -11.29
CA PHE A 100 11.78 -6.45 -11.31
C PHE A 100 11.61 -7.30 -12.59
N ILE A 101 10.37 -7.61 -12.97
CA ILE A 101 10.08 -8.41 -14.17
C ILE A 101 10.53 -7.65 -15.41
N GLU A 102 10.23 -6.35 -15.53
CA GLU A 102 10.65 -5.54 -16.67
C GLU A 102 12.17 -5.44 -16.80
N ALA A 103 12.89 -5.32 -15.67
CA ALA A 103 14.35 -5.19 -15.68
C ALA A 103 15.08 -6.50 -15.95
N TYR A 104 14.61 -7.63 -15.41
CA TYR A 104 15.33 -8.90 -15.41
C TYR A 104 14.73 -9.97 -16.34
N HIS A 105 13.48 -9.77 -16.78
CA HIS A 105 12.76 -10.66 -17.68
C HIS A 105 12.09 -9.86 -18.80
N PRO A 106 12.86 -9.17 -19.68
CA PRO A 106 12.32 -8.37 -20.78
C PRO A 106 11.51 -9.19 -21.79
N GLU A 107 11.66 -10.52 -21.80
CA GLU A 107 10.83 -11.46 -22.57
C GLU A 107 9.40 -11.62 -22.02
N ALA A 108 9.16 -11.21 -20.77
CA ALA A 108 7.87 -11.32 -20.11
C ALA A 108 6.83 -10.44 -20.83
N GLN A 109 5.62 -10.96 -20.95
CA GLN A 109 4.49 -10.23 -21.51
C GLN A 109 3.41 -10.08 -20.45
N GLU A 110 3.05 -8.84 -20.14
CA GLU A 110 1.90 -8.56 -19.30
C GLU A 110 0.62 -9.06 -19.99
N VAL A 111 -0.17 -9.85 -19.26
CA VAL A 111 -1.45 -10.36 -19.74
C VAL A 111 -2.53 -9.50 -19.14
N GLY A 112 -3.41 -8.96 -19.98
CA GLY A 112 -4.59 -8.24 -19.52
C GLY A 112 -5.44 -9.16 -18.65
N VAL A 113 -5.62 -8.78 -17.39
CA VAL A 113 -6.56 -9.44 -16.48
C VAL A 113 -7.95 -8.95 -16.87
N SER A 114 -8.89 -9.85 -17.12
CA SER A 114 -10.25 -9.50 -17.52
C SER A 114 -10.90 -8.53 -16.55
N ASP A 115 -11.30 -7.35 -17.04
CA ASP A 115 -12.13 -6.36 -16.34
C ASP A 115 -13.57 -6.88 -16.13
N GLU A 116 -13.75 -7.92 -15.31
CA GLU A 116 -15.08 -8.22 -14.78
C GLU A 116 -15.48 -7.05 -13.85
N ALA A 117 -16.63 -6.44 -14.17
CA ALA A 117 -17.14 -5.18 -13.61
C ALA A 117 -17.17 -5.09 -12.06
N ASP A 118 -17.07 -6.23 -11.37
CA ASP A 118 -17.12 -6.32 -9.91
C ASP A 118 -15.77 -5.99 -9.23
N VAL A 119 -14.63 -6.22 -9.90
CA VAL A 119 -13.27 -5.94 -9.37
C VAL A 119 -12.89 -4.47 -9.55
N ALA A 120 -13.17 -3.91 -10.72
CA ALA A 120 -13.00 -2.48 -10.98
C ALA A 120 -13.87 -1.64 -10.04
N ALA A 121 -15.13 -2.07 -9.80
CA ALA A 121 -16.02 -1.40 -8.85
C ALA A 121 -15.52 -1.48 -7.40
N ALA A 122 -14.96 -2.62 -6.95
CA ALA A 122 -14.41 -2.74 -5.60
C ALA A 122 -13.13 -1.92 -5.40
N SER A 123 -12.21 -1.96 -6.38
CA SER A 123 -10.97 -1.18 -6.35
C SER A 123 -11.24 0.32 -6.45
N GLU A 124 -12.14 0.74 -7.36
CA GLU A 124 -12.59 2.13 -7.43
C GLU A 124 -13.36 2.54 -6.17
N ALA A 125 -14.20 1.69 -5.57
CA ALA A 125 -14.90 2.02 -4.33
C ALA A 125 -13.93 2.23 -3.17
N VAL A 126 -12.90 1.38 -3.03
CA VAL A 126 -11.84 1.55 -2.01
C VAL A 126 -11.00 2.80 -2.28
N GLN A 127 -10.63 3.04 -3.55
CA GLN A 127 -9.84 4.22 -3.93
C GLN A 127 -10.64 5.53 -3.77
N LYS A 128 -11.91 5.53 -4.15
CA LYS A 128 -12.85 6.65 -3.98
C LYS A 128 -13.09 6.90 -2.50
N LYS A 129 -13.29 5.86 -1.69
CA LYS A 129 -13.40 5.96 -0.22
C LYS A 129 -12.12 6.57 0.37
N ASN A 130 -10.93 6.12 -0.02
CA ASN A 130 -9.67 6.71 0.49
C ASN A 130 -9.48 8.17 0.07
N SER A 131 -9.76 8.52 -1.18
CA SER A 131 -9.70 9.92 -1.61
C SER A 131 -10.71 10.79 -0.85
N GLN A 132 -11.93 10.30 -0.66
CA GLN A 132 -12.98 11.00 0.06
C GLN A 132 -12.61 11.20 1.54
N ARG A 133 -11.96 10.20 2.16
CA ARG A 133 -11.49 10.27 3.54
C ARG A 133 -10.41 11.32 3.78
N ILE A 134 -9.53 11.56 2.80
CA ILE A 134 -8.60 12.68 2.91
C ILE A 134 -9.35 14.01 3.06
N TYR A 135 -10.39 14.23 2.25
CA TYR A 135 -11.18 15.46 2.31
C TYR A 135 -12.09 15.54 3.55
N THR A 136 -12.61 14.42 4.05
CA THR A 136 -13.57 14.43 5.17
C THR A 136 -12.93 14.26 6.54
N GLU A 137 -11.81 13.57 6.66
CA GLU A 137 -11.16 13.25 7.95
C GLU A 137 -9.86 14.04 8.16
N VAL A 138 -9.02 14.14 7.12
CA VAL A 138 -7.65 14.69 7.26
C VAL A 138 -7.63 16.20 7.11
N ILE A 139 -8.25 16.72 6.05
CA ILE A 139 -8.23 18.15 5.73
C ILE A 139 -8.81 19.01 6.87
N PRO A 140 -9.99 18.71 7.44
CA PRO A 140 -10.56 19.52 8.52
C PRO A 140 -9.62 19.63 9.73
N LYS A 141 -8.95 18.53 10.08
CA LYS A 141 -7.98 18.55 11.19
C LYS A 141 -6.71 19.33 10.87
N LEU A 142 -6.25 19.35 9.61
CA LEU A 142 -5.14 20.22 9.21
C LEU A 142 -5.54 21.70 9.19
N ASP A 143 -6.78 22.00 8.77
CA ASP A 143 -7.35 23.35 8.82
C ASP A 143 -7.47 23.82 10.27
N GLU A 144 -7.90 22.96 11.21
CA GLU A 144 -7.93 23.24 12.66
C GLU A 144 -6.54 23.59 13.21
N LEU A 145 -5.50 22.91 12.74
CA LEU A 145 -4.10 23.21 13.09
C LEU A 145 -3.53 24.42 12.34
N SER A 146 -4.32 25.07 11.46
CA SER A 146 -3.87 26.17 10.59
C SER A 146 -2.68 25.82 9.69
N VAL A 147 -2.55 24.54 9.32
CA VAL A 147 -1.44 24.03 8.51
C VAL A 147 -1.77 24.11 7.03
N LYS A 148 -0.89 24.74 6.24
CA LYS A 148 -1.03 24.77 4.78
C LYS A 148 -0.62 23.42 4.17
N TYR A 149 -1.51 22.85 3.36
CA TYR A 149 -1.27 21.57 2.68
C TYR A 149 -1.52 21.64 1.18
N ASN A 150 -1.00 20.64 0.47
CA ASN A 150 -1.25 20.34 -0.93
C ASN A 150 -1.75 18.91 -1.03
N VAL A 151 -2.96 18.73 -1.56
CA VAL A 151 -3.52 17.39 -1.82
C VAL A 151 -2.81 16.79 -3.04
N ALA A 152 -2.44 15.51 -2.95
CA ALA A 152 -1.85 14.79 -4.07
C ALA A 152 -2.84 14.67 -5.24
N LYS A 153 -2.34 14.57 -6.48
CA LYS A 153 -3.18 14.51 -7.70
C LYS A 153 -4.18 13.35 -7.69
N ASN A 154 -3.85 12.24 -7.03
CA ASN A 154 -4.73 11.08 -6.89
C ASN A 154 -5.70 11.18 -5.71
N GLY A 155 -5.69 12.29 -4.95
CA GLY A 155 -6.54 12.52 -3.79
C GLY A 155 -6.23 11.65 -2.57
N ARG A 156 -5.24 10.75 -2.62
CA ARG A 156 -4.99 9.73 -1.58
C ARG A 156 -4.11 10.20 -0.43
N GLY A 157 -3.62 11.42 -0.49
CA GLY A 157 -2.77 11.95 0.55
C GLY A 157 -2.57 13.44 0.45
N VAL A 158 -1.97 14.00 1.48
CA VAL A 158 -1.67 15.43 1.60
C VAL A 158 -0.20 15.61 1.94
N LYS A 159 0.42 16.61 1.33
CA LYS A 159 1.78 17.05 1.63
C LYS A 159 1.72 18.42 2.26
N PHE A 160 2.43 18.61 3.36
CA PHE A 160 2.47 19.89 4.07
C PHE A 160 3.84 20.11 4.69
N LYS A 161 4.06 21.30 5.21
CA LYS A 161 5.30 21.67 5.91
C LYS A 161 4.96 22.06 7.34
N LEU A 162 5.84 21.70 8.26
CA LEU A 162 5.84 22.15 9.65
C LEU A 162 7.29 22.48 10.00
N GLY A 163 7.58 23.76 10.25
CA GLY A 163 8.95 24.23 10.45
C GLY A 163 9.90 23.79 9.31
N GLU A 164 10.95 23.05 9.68
CA GLU A 164 11.97 22.52 8.75
C GLU A 164 11.63 21.14 8.18
N TYR A 165 10.45 20.60 8.51
CA TYR A 165 10.00 19.30 8.04
C TYR A 165 9.06 19.45 6.85
N THR A 166 9.25 18.57 5.86
CA THR A 166 8.22 18.27 4.85
C THR A 166 7.57 16.96 5.24
N LEU A 167 6.25 16.95 5.32
CA LEU A 167 5.46 15.80 5.73
C LEU A 167 4.53 15.36 4.61
N ALA A 168 4.27 14.06 4.54
CA ALA A 168 3.24 13.51 3.67
C ALA A 168 2.41 12.50 4.45
N LEU A 169 1.10 12.75 4.50
CA LEU A 169 0.11 11.90 5.13
C LEU A 169 -0.69 11.20 4.04
N TRP A 170 -0.60 9.87 4.00
CA TRP A 170 -1.26 9.04 3.00
C TRP A 170 -2.35 8.21 3.65
N GLY A 171 -3.55 8.25 3.08
CA GLY A 171 -4.63 7.32 3.41
C GLY A 171 -4.28 5.93 2.90
N ARG A 172 -4.44 4.95 3.77
CA ARG A 172 -4.18 3.53 3.50
C ARG A 172 -5.47 2.73 3.68
N THR A 173 -5.39 1.45 3.35
CA THR A 173 -6.48 0.49 3.57
C THR A 173 -6.90 0.43 5.05
N ALA A 174 -8.11 -0.09 5.31
CA ALA A 174 -8.62 -0.36 6.65
C ALA A 174 -8.68 0.85 7.61
N GLY A 175 -8.95 2.05 7.09
CA GLY A 175 -9.06 3.21 7.97
C GLY A 175 -7.72 3.82 8.38
N ARG A 176 -6.59 3.26 7.95
CA ARG A 176 -5.25 3.60 8.44
C ARG A 176 -4.58 4.69 7.60
N TYR A 177 -3.52 5.25 8.17
CA TYR A 177 -2.75 6.33 7.60
C TYR A 177 -1.26 6.12 7.82
N THR A 178 -0.44 6.66 6.93
CA THR A 178 1.01 6.71 7.13
C THR A 178 1.47 8.14 7.00
N LEU A 179 2.16 8.63 8.04
CA LEU A 179 2.88 9.90 7.99
C LEU A 179 4.34 9.62 7.70
N THR A 180 4.86 10.20 6.63
CA THR A 180 6.31 10.16 6.33
C THR A 180 6.89 11.55 6.56
N ILE A 181 8.07 11.59 7.17
CA ILE A 181 8.71 12.81 7.64
C ILE A 181 10.06 12.97 6.93
N TRP A 182 10.24 14.11 6.27
CA TRP A 182 11.47 14.48 5.57
C TRP A 182 12.06 15.76 6.15
N SER A 183 13.39 15.85 6.20
CA SER A 183 14.09 17.11 6.40
C SER A 183 15.49 17.06 5.81
N ARG A 184 15.92 18.19 5.24
CA ARG A 184 17.29 18.39 4.77
C ARG A 184 18.25 18.83 5.87
N THR A 185 17.72 19.40 6.95
CA THR A 185 18.48 20.07 8.01
C THR A 185 18.40 19.33 9.34
N LYS A 186 17.27 18.66 9.62
CA LYS A 186 17.05 17.89 10.84
C LYS A 186 17.50 16.44 10.68
N THR A 187 18.04 15.87 11.75
CA THR A 187 18.45 14.46 11.84
C THR A 187 17.26 13.53 12.08
N THR A 188 17.51 12.22 12.04
CA THR A 188 16.52 11.20 12.38
C THR A 188 16.12 11.32 13.86
N GLU A 189 17.08 11.50 14.76
CA GLU A 189 16.87 11.67 16.19
C GLU A 189 16.00 12.90 16.49
N ASN A 190 16.22 14.01 15.77
CA ASN A 190 15.34 15.17 15.88
C ASN A 190 13.91 14.82 15.48
N ALA A 191 13.71 14.13 14.36
CA ALA A 191 12.37 13.75 13.92
C ALA A 191 11.68 12.78 14.89
N LEU A 192 12.42 11.85 15.50
CA LEU A 192 11.89 10.93 16.51
C LEU A 192 11.48 11.65 17.80
N SER A 193 12.22 12.69 18.18
CA SER A 193 11.90 13.52 19.34
C SER A 193 10.74 14.49 19.07
N ASP A 194 10.69 15.07 17.87
CA ASP A 194 9.73 16.10 17.48
C ASP A 194 8.34 15.52 17.16
N PHE A 195 8.29 14.26 16.72
CA PHE A 195 7.06 13.56 16.35
C PHE A 195 6.90 12.27 17.14
N GLU A 196 6.05 12.31 18.17
CA GLU A 196 5.70 11.13 18.97
C GLU A 196 5.14 10.00 18.08
N HIS A 197 5.37 8.75 18.47
CA HIS A 197 5.02 7.53 17.73
C HIS A 197 5.72 7.34 16.38
N SER A 198 6.65 8.23 16.04
CA SER A 198 7.48 8.01 14.87
C SER A 198 8.57 6.98 15.16
N GLN A 199 8.99 6.30 14.10
CA GLN A 199 10.05 5.32 14.12
C GLN A 199 11.00 5.55 12.96
N GLU A 200 12.20 5.00 13.09
CA GLU A 200 13.19 5.03 12.03
C GLU A 200 12.68 4.28 10.79
N LEU A 201 13.18 4.72 9.64
CA LEU A 201 13.04 3.99 8.40
C LEU A 201 14.12 2.91 8.40
N SER A 202 13.75 1.65 8.21
CA SER A 202 14.66 0.50 8.20
C SER A 202 16.00 0.82 7.50
N ALA A 203 17.11 0.41 8.14
CA ALA A 203 18.50 0.82 7.93
C ALA A 203 19.11 0.77 6.51
N ASN A 204 18.35 0.39 5.47
CA ASN A 204 18.84 0.30 4.08
C ASN A 204 18.42 1.49 3.20
N GLY A 205 17.89 2.57 3.80
CA GLY A 205 17.77 3.84 3.09
C GLY A 205 19.16 4.41 2.89
N ALA A 206 19.63 4.49 1.64
CA ALA A 206 20.89 5.12 1.28
C ALA A 206 21.13 6.40 2.11
N GLU A 207 22.35 6.58 2.63
CA GLU A 207 22.79 7.69 3.50
C GLU A 207 22.43 9.10 2.96
N ASP A 208 22.00 9.20 1.70
CA ASP A 208 21.57 10.40 0.99
C ASP A 208 20.05 10.67 1.02
N SER A 209 19.27 9.89 1.77
CA SER A 209 17.83 10.08 1.88
C SER A 209 17.47 11.19 2.87
N ASN A 210 16.79 12.23 2.38
CA ASN A 210 16.18 13.26 3.24
C ASN A 210 15.01 12.75 4.10
N ARG A 211 14.66 11.46 4.03
CA ARG A 211 13.63 10.84 4.86
C ARG A 211 14.23 10.55 6.24
N ARG A 212 13.59 11.07 7.29
CA ARG A 212 14.10 10.99 8.66
C ARG A 212 13.34 9.96 9.48
N ALA A 213 12.02 10.03 9.49
CA ALA A 213 11.20 9.12 10.27
C ALA A 213 9.85 8.85 9.59
N ARG A 214 9.07 7.95 10.16
CA ARG A 214 7.67 7.71 9.78
C ARG A 214 6.81 7.31 10.97
N ILE A 215 5.53 7.62 10.92
CA ILE A 215 4.50 6.98 11.75
C ILE A 215 3.76 5.98 10.84
N PRO A 216 4.08 4.68 10.89
CA PRO A 216 3.52 3.69 9.99
C PRO A 216 2.06 3.36 10.35
N MET A 217 1.20 3.20 9.34
CA MET A 217 -0.07 2.45 9.41
C MET A 217 -0.91 2.68 10.68
N SER A 218 -0.95 3.91 11.15
CA SER A 218 -1.60 4.29 12.40
C SER A 218 -3.03 4.76 12.16
N ASN A 219 -3.83 4.79 13.21
CA ASN A 219 -5.11 5.49 13.12
C ASN A 219 -4.85 7.00 13.01
N LEU A 220 -5.86 7.75 12.56
CA LEU A 220 -5.72 9.18 12.35
C LEU A 220 -5.40 9.94 13.65
N GLN A 221 -5.97 9.47 14.76
CA GLN A 221 -5.82 10.11 16.06
C GLN A 221 -4.36 10.13 16.52
N THR A 222 -3.66 9.00 16.46
CA THR A 222 -2.23 8.88 16.81
C THR A 222 -1.35 9.81 15.98
N ILE A 223 -1.65 9.95 14.68
CA ILE A 223 -0.89 10.88 13.82
C ILE A 223 -1.14 12.32 14.24
N PHE A 224 -2.39 12.69 14.51
CA PHE A 224 -2.72 14.07 14.89
C PHE A 224 -2.30 14.43 16.31
N GLU A 225 -2.22 13.48 17.24
CA GLU A 225 -1.60 13.69 18.55
C GLU A 225 -0.13 14.12 18.38
N SER A 226 0.62 13.40 17.54
CA SER A 226 2.00 13.74 17.19
C SER A 226 2.12 15.13 16.54
N LEU A 227 1.28 15.43 15.55
CA LEU A 227 1.30 16.74 14.86
C LEU A 227 0.92 17.89 15.81
N THR A 228 -0.09 17.69 16.66
CA THR A 228 -0.54 18.71 17.62
C THR A 228 0.52 18.97 18.68
N GLY A 229 1.22 17.92 19.13
CA GLY A 229 2.36 18.04 20.03
C GLY A 229 3.46 18.92 19.44
N TYR A 230 3.84 18.69 18.19
CA TYR A 230 4.82 19.52 17.48
C TYR A 230 4.36 20.98 17.37
N VAL A 231 3.15 21.21 16.86
CA VAL A 231 2.59 22.56 16.63
C VAL A 231 2.45 23.34 17.94
N SER A 232 2.11 22.67 19.04
CA SER A 232 1.98 23.32 20.35
C SER A 232 3.34 23.81 20.89
N GLN A 233 4.43 23.13 20.53
CA GLN A 233 5.79 23.47 20.96
C GLN A 233 6.48 24.47 20.04
N HIS A 234 6.22 24.41 18.73
CA HIS A 234 6.99 25.13 17.71
C HIS A 234 6.16 26.07 16.82
N GLY A 235 4.84 26.05 16.94
CA GLY A 235 3.93 26.70 15.99
C GLY A 235 3.67 25.87 14.73
N ALA A 236 2.69 26.31 13.94
CA ALA A 236 2.34 25.71 12.65
C ALA A 236 3.29 26.17 11.52
#